data_AF-A0A124G6Z3-F1
#
_entry.id   AF-A0A124G6Z3-F1
#
_cell.length_a   1.000
_cell.length_b   1.000
_cell.length_c   1.000
_cell.angle_alpha   90.00
_cell.angle_beta   90.00
_cell.angle_gamma   90.00
#
_symmetry.space_group_name_H-M   'P 1'
#
loop_
_entity.id
_entity.type
_entity.pdbx_description
1 polymer ?
#
loop_
_entity_poly.entity_id
_entity_poly.type
_entity_poly.pdbx_seq_one_letter_code
_entity_poly.pdbx_strand_id
1 'polypeptide(L)'
;MLMYAHLSAERIADHLAAVDHFVPDSAVAGYTGTSTSTSTSTSTSTGANRVDLCRVLALRGIVGANSAKVALARDALSPVFPYVTGRDGLYTDGSFIQHTTVPYTGSYGSVLLSGLGMLFALLAGASWEVTDANRQIVFDAVEKAWAPFLYNGLVMDGVSGRAISRGLSASDTKQIQQDDHLRGHPILASIVLLGQGASAVENSRWRGLVKGWLQCDYYRPPMSNPSIGLTGLARLKAVLDGTSITAVAAQCSDAAACVTGTAGPMAPDQPPIPRRSRSTRPGALGSASTSRGCSPSMSSRTSLPRAGVTSCWAGRSRTATATSSGSGQSTAAARSARASDGSVRCSVRRRSTSRRWRRMRSPAQPAATSA
;
A
#
# COMPACT_ATOMS: atom_id res chain seq x y z
N MET A 1 19.19 7.16 -17.55
CA MET A 1 19.64 5.76 -17.39
C MET A 1 19.27 4.91 -18.60
N LEU A 2 17.99 4.64 -18.91
CA LEU A 2 17.61 3.77 -20.04
C LEU A 2 18.16 4.25 -21.41
N MET A 3 18.22 5.56 -21.61
CA MET A 3 18.75 6.18 -22.84
C MET A 3 20.20 6.68 -22.69
N TYR A 4 20.95 6.23 -21.69
CA TYR A 4 22.27 6.80 -21.36
C TYR A 4 23.21 6.84 -22.57
N ALA A 5 23.30 5.73 -23.32
CA ALA A 5 24.14 5.63 -24.51
C ALA A 5 23.68 6.50 -25.71
N HIS A 6 22.46 7.05 -25.65
CA HIS A 6 21.88 7.87 -26.72
C HIS A 6 21.85 9.37 -26.39
N LEU A 7 22.34 9.76 -25.21
CA LEU A 7 22.42 11.15 -24.78
C LEU A 7 23.86 11.64 -24.92
N SER A 8 24.03 12.91 -25.34
CA SER A 8 25.34 13.55 -25.28
C SER A 8 25.74 13.78 -23.83
N ALA A 9 27.05 13.90 -23.59
CA ALA A 9 27.58 14.23 -22.27
C ALA A 9 26.98 15.53 -21.71
N GLU A 10 26.75 16.52 -22.57
CA GLU A 10 26.09 17.79 -22.23
C GLU A 10 24.66 17.58 -21.72
N ARG A 11 23.81 16.83 -22.45
CA ARG A 11 22.44 16.54 -21.99
C ARG A 11 22.43 15.76 -20.68
N ILE A 12 23.38 14.85 -20.49
CA ILE A 12 23.54 14.14 -19.22
C ILE A 12 23.87 15.14 -18.11
N ALA A 13 24.84 16.02 -18.32
CA ALA A 13 25.23 17.04 -17.35
C ALA A 13 24.06 17.98 -17.00
N ASP A 14 23.31 18.46 -17.99
CA ASP A 14 22.15 19.35 -17.77
C ASP A 14 21.05 18.68 -16.93
N HIS A 15 20.74 17.41 -17.23
CA HIS A 15 19.77 16.65 -16.45
C HIS A 15 20.25 16.40 -15.02
N LEU A 16 21.54 16.12 -14.82
CA LEU A 16 22.12 15.95 -13.48
C LEU A 16 22.09 17.27 -12.69
N ALA A 17 22.40 18.40 -13.32
CA ALA A 17 22.33 19.72 -12.72
C ALA A 17 20.90 20.10 -12.31
N ALA A 18 19.90 19.74 -13.14
CA ALA A 18 18.50 19.93 -12.77
C ALA A 18 18.12 19.12 -11.53
N VAL A 19 18.59 17.87 -11.40
CA VAL A 19 18.35 17.07 -10.19
C VAL A 19 19.04 17.70 -8.98
N ASP A 20 20.26 18.21 -9.10
CA ASP A 20 20.94 18.88 -7.98
C ASP A 20 20.22 20.15 -7.52
N HIS A 21 19.61 20.88 -8.46
CA HIS A 21 18.84 22.07 -8.14
C HIS A 21 17.57 21.74 -7.33
N PHE A 22 16.79 20.74 -7.77
CA PHE A 22 15.51 20.39 -7.13
C PHE A 22 15.64 19.42 -5.96
N VAL A 23 16.71 18.63 -5.93
CA VAL A 23 17.04 17.67 -4.87
C VAL A 23 18.51 17.85 -4.47
N PRO A 24 18.84 18.98 -3.82
CA PRO A 24 20.17 19.21 -3.29
C PRO A 24 20.48 18.23 -2.15
N ASP A 25 21.76 18.08 -1.79
CA ASP A 25 22.17 17.19 -0.69
C ASP A 25 21.50 17.58 0.64
N SER A 26 21.22 18.88 0.82
CA SER A 26 20.49 19.42 1.98
C SER A 26 19.06 18.89 2.11
N ALA A 27 18.45 18.36 1.02
CA ALA A 27 17.12 17.75 1.06
C ALA A 27 17.06 16.48 1.93
N VAL A 28 18.21 15.87 2.24
CA VAL A 28 18.32 14.72 3.14
C VAL A 28 19.16 14.98 4.40
N ALA A 29 19.64 16.21 4.60
CA ALA A 29 20.50 16.56 5.74
C ALA A 29 19.78 16.46 7.11
N GLY A 30 18.48 16.75 7.16
CA GLY A 30 17.68 16.66 8.39
C GLY A 30 16.64 15.53 8.34
N TYR A 31 16.46 14.81 9.44
CA TYR A 31 15.40 13.81 9.64
C TYR A 31 14.55 14.14 10.87
N THR A 32 13.84 15.26 10.81
CA THR A 32 12.92 15.72 11.85
C THR A 32 11.50 15.86 11.28
N GLY A 33 10.51 15.20 11.87
CA GLY A 33 9.10 15.27 11.44
C GLY A 33 8.43 16.64 11.69
N THR A 34 9.21 17.71 11.82
CA THR A 34 8.83 19.10 12.06
C THR A 34 9.24 19.93 10.85
N SER A 35 8.31 20.10 9.91
CA SER A 35 8.45 21.17 8.92
C SER A 35 8.17 22.49 9.64
N THR A 36 9.21 23.17 10.09
CA THR A 36 9.14 24.55 10.62
C THR A 36 9.58 25.57 9.57
N SER A 37 9.87 25.15 8.33
CA SER A 37 10.35 26.04 7.30
C SER A 37 9.18 26.72 6.57
N THR A 38 8.86 27.94 6.98
CA THR A 38 8.10 28.93 6.19
C THR A 38 8.92 29.49 5.03
N SER A 39 10.20 29.09 4.91
CA SER A 39 11.08 29.37 3.77
C SER A 39 11.16 28.15 2.84
N THR A 40 11.16 28.40 1.54
CA THR A 40 11.06 27.44 0.43
C THR A 40 12.24 26.46 0.29
N SER A 41 13.11 26.27 1.30
CA SER A 41 14.39 25.58 1.11
C SER A 41 14.76 24.47 2.10
N THR A 42 13.95 24.15 3.13
CA THR A 42 14.26 23.00 4.02
C THR A 42 12.98 22.25 4.41
N SER A 43 12.40 21.52 3.44
CA SER A 43 11.39 20.51 3.74
C SER A 43 12.07 19.28 4.32
N THR A 44 11.79 18.96 5.58
CA THR A 44 12.33 17.75 6.18
C THR A 44 11.67 16.51 5.59
N SER A 45 12.46 15.60 5.03
CA SER A 45 11.97 14.40 4.35
C SER A 45 12.04 13.18 5.27
N THR A 46 10.89 12.56 5.52
CA THR A 46 10.69 11.41 6.43
C THR A 46 10.04 10.21 5.72
N GLY A 47 10.25 9.00 6.27
CA GLY A 47 9.58 7.78 5.84
C GLY A 47 9.67 7.54 4.32
N ALA A 48 8.53 7.33 3.68
CA ALA A 48 8.47 7.05 2.24
C ALA A 48 9.06 8.18 1.37
N ASN A 49 8.85 9.45 1.75
CA ASN A 49 9.42 10.59 1.01
C ASN A 49 10.95 10.59 1.10
N ARG A 50 11.51 10.19 2.25
CA ARG A 50 12.97 10.07 2.42
C ARG A 50 13.53 9.04 1.46
N VAL A 51 12.90 7.87 1.40
CA VAL A 51 13.32 6.78 0.52
C VAL A 51 13.26 7.20 -0.95
N ASP A 52 12.22 7.93 -1.37
CA ASP A 52 12.12 8.45 -2.75
C ASP A 52 13.25 9.44 -3.08
N LEU A 53 13.60 10.36 -2.18
CA LEU A 53 14.75 11.25 -2.37
C LEU A 53 16.06 10.46 -2.46
N CYS A 54 16.26 9.45 -1.61
CA CYS A 54 17.44 8.59 -1.67
C CYS A 54 17.52 7.85 -3.01
N ARG A 55 16.40 7.39 -3.55
CA ARG A 55 16.34 6.78 -4.89
C ARG A 55 16.78 7.76 -5.98
N VAL A 56 16.32 9.01 -5.93
CA VAL A 56 16.73 10.06 -6.87
C VAL A 56 18.24 10.30 -6.78
N LEU A 57 18.76 10.49 -5.56
CA LEU A 57 20.17 10.76 -5.30
C LEU A 57 21.09 9.60 -5.71
N ALA A 58 20.69 8.35 -5.42
CA ALA A 58 21.45 7.16 -5.82
C ALA A 58 21.57 7.07 -7.35
N LEU A 59 20.45 7.21 -8.08
CA LEU A 59 20.46 7.16 -9.54
C LEU A 59 21.22 8.35 -10.16
N ARG A 60 21.11 9.54 -9.57
CA ARG A 60 21.90 10.72 -9.96
C ARG A 60 23.40 10.49 -9.73
N GLY A 61 23.77 9.82 -8.66
CA GLY A 61 25.14 9.41 -8.38
C GLY A 61 25.66 8.42 -9.42
N ILE A 62 24.90 7.37 -9.71
CA ILE A 62 25.27 6.33 -10.69
C ILE A 62 25.40 6.91 -12.09
N VAL A 63 24.41 7.65 -12.58
CA VAL A 63 24.42 8.23 -13.94
C VAL A 63 25.55 9.25 -14.10
N GLY A 64 25.84 10.03 -13.05
CA GLY A 64 26.90 11.03 -13.05
C GLY A 64 28.25 10.53 -12.58
N ALA A 65 28.44 9.23 -12.40
CA ALA A 65 29.67 8.64 -11.86
C ALA A 65 30.19 9.31 -10.55
N ASN A 66 29.26 9.72 -9.68
CA ASN A 66 29.55 10.41 -8.42
C ASN A 66 29.30 9.47 -7.24
N SER A 67 30.38 8.90 -6.71
CA SER A 67 30.38 8.00 -5.57
C SER A 67 29.86 8.65 -4.28
N ALA A 68 30.14 9.94 -4.06
CA ALA A 68 29.69 10.66 -2.87
C ALA A 68 28.15 10.80 -2.83
N LYS A 69 27.50 11.03 -3.98
CA LYS A 69 26.04 11.03 -4.10
C LYS A 69 25.42 9.67 -3.80
N VAL A 70 26.07 8.58 -4.24
CA VAL A 70 25.60 7.21 -3.94
C VAL A 70 25.76 6.90 -2.45
N ALA A 71 26.88 7.26 -1.84
CA ALA A 71 27.11 7.13 -0.41
C ALA A 71 26.10 7.95 0.41
N LEU A 72 25.87 9.21 0.03
CA LEU A 72 24.86 10.07 0.67
C LEU A 72 23.48 9.43 0.62
N ALA A 73 23.08 8.90 -0.54
CA ALA A 73 21.79 8.23 -0.69
C ALA A 73 21.66 6.99 0.20
N ARG A 74 22.72 6.18 0.31
CA ARG A 74 22.79 5.01 1.21
C ARG A 74 22.63 5.45 2.66
N ASP A 75 23.45 6.40 3.11
CA ASP A 75 23.52 6.83 4.51
C ASP A 75 22.24 7.56 4.93
N ALA A 76 21.60 8.28 4.02
CA ALA A 76 20.34 8.95 4.25
C ALA A 76 19.14 7.99 4.46
N LEU A 77 19.30 6.69 4.23
CA LEU A 77 18.29 5.68 4.57
C LEU A 77 18.29 5.30 6.06
N SER A 78 19.44 5.34 6.74
CA SER A 78 19.59 4.88 8.12
C SER A 78 18.53 5.44 9.09
N PRO A 79 18.18 6.74 9.05
CA PRO A 79 17.14 7.29 9.94
C PRO A 79 15.72 6.76 9.69
N VAL A 80 15.46 6.09 8.55
CA VAL A 80 14.15 5.52 8.21
C VAL A 80 13.88 4.21 8.96
N PHE A 81 14.93 3.48 9.35
CA PHE A 81 14.81 2.12 9.85
C PHE A 81 14.35 1.98 11.31
N PRO A 82 14.81 2.80 12.27
CA PRO A 82 14.44 2.64 13.67
C PRO A 82 12.93 2.78 13.90
N TYR A 83 12.43 2.08 14.91
CA TYR A 83 11.09 2.31 15.40
C TYR A 83 10.94 3.73 15.95
N VAL A 84 9.76 4.33 15.73
CA VAL A 84 9.39 5.63 16.27
C VAL A 84 8.32 5.46 17.36
N THR A 85 8.26 6.44 18.27
CA THR A 85 7.21 6.54 19.29
C THR A 85 6.20 7.63 18.98
N GLY A 86 6.41 8.37 17.88
CA GLY A 86 5.58 9.49 17.46
C GLY A 86 5.87 9.87 16.00
N ARG A 87 4.86 10.43 15.33
CA ARG A 87 4.96 10.96 13.95
C ARG A 87 5.18 9.87 12.90
N ASP A 88 6.00 10.15 11.89
CA ASP A 88 6.20 9.29 10.73
C ASP A 88 7.17 8.16 11.02
N GLY A 89 6.81 6.92 10.64
CA GLY A 89 7.69 5.77 10.76
C GLY A 89 6.97 4.48 11.11
N LEU A 90 7.80 3.44 11.32
CA LEU A 90 7.37 2.14 11.84
C LEU A 90 7.31 2.20 13.36
N TYR A 91 6.29 1.59 13.94
CA TYR A 91 6.13 1.43 15.39
C TYR A 91 6.36 -0.04 15.77
N THR A 92 6.72 -0.27 17.03
CA THR A 92 7.02 -1.62 17.57
C THR A 92 5.83 -2.58 17.50
N ASP A 93 4.62 -2.04 17.46
CA ASP A 93 3.34 -2.76 17.39
C ASP A 93 2.94 -3.15 15.96
N GLY A 94 3.74 -2.80 14.94
CA GLY A 94 3.44 -3.01 13.52
C GLY A 94 2.66 -1.88 12.85
N SER A 95 2.35 -0.79 13.57
CA SER A 95 1.75 0.40 12.95
C SER A 95 2.76 1.10 12.03
N PHE A 96 2.28 1.57 10.88
CA PHE A 96 3.04 2.48 10.01
C PHE A 96 2.26 3.79 9.82
N ILE A 97 2.87 4.88 10.27
CA ILE A 97 2.28 6.21 10.20
C ILE A 97 3.07 7.06 9.20
N GLN A 98 2.35 7.84 8.41
CA GLN A 98 2.90 8.91 7.58
C GLN A 98 1.99 10.14 7.68
N HIS A 99 2.50 11.33 7.34
CA HIS A 99 1.79 12.60 7.52
C HIS A 99 1.42 12.83 8.99
N THR A 100 2.38 12.57 9.86
CA THR A 100 2.41 12.75 11.32
C THR A 100 1.44 11.87 12.10
N THR A 101 0.27 11.53 11.55
CA THR A 101 -0.82 10.92 12.32
C THR A 101 -1.68 9.94 11.51
N VAL A 102 -1.40 9.72 10.22
CA VAL A 102 -2.29 8.92 9.37
C VAL A 102 -1.76 7.50 9.23
N PRO A 103 -2.55 6.45 9.57
CA PRO A 103 -2.22 5.07 9.24
C PRO A 103 -2.14 4.89 7.73
N TYR A 104 -0.97 4.51 7.24
CA TYR A 104 -0.66 4.63 5.81
C TYR A 104 0.07 3.43 5.19
N THR A 105 0.07 2.29 5.89
CA THR A 105 0.71 1.03 5.46
C THR A 105 0.39 0.66 3.99
N GLY A 106 -0.87 0.84 3.56
CA GLY A 106 -1.36 0.44 2.24
C GLY A 106 -1.09 1.43 1.11
N SER A 107 -0.56 2.63 1.39
CA SER A 107 -0.17 3.57 0.32
C SER A 107 1.22 4.18 0.51
N TYR A 108 1.48 5.03 1.50
CA TYR A 108 2.87 5.48 1.74
C TYR A 108 3.77 4.32 2.18
N GLY A 109 3.25 3.36 2.94
CA GLY A 109 4.00 2.14 3.26
C GLY A 109 4.34 1.31 2.01
N SER A 110 3.45 1.29 1.01
CA SER A 110 3.72 0.69 -0.31
C SER A 110 4.89 1.38 -1.02
N VAL A 111 4.92 2.72 -1.02
CA VAL A 111 6.02 3.51 -1.58
C VAL A 111 7.34 3.22 -0.85
N LEU A 112 7.31 3.20 0.48
CA LEU A 112 8.48 2.89 1.31
C LEU A 112 9.05 1.50 1.01
N LEU A 113 8.22 0.45 1.02
CA LEU A 113 8.67 -0.92 0.70
C LEU A 113 9.26 -1.03 -0.70
N SER A 114 8.59 -0.44 -1.69
CA SER A 114 9.04 -0.46 -3.08
C SER A 114 10.39 0.22 -3.22
N GLY A 115 10.54 1.42 -2.64
CA GLY A 115 11.77 2.19 -2.67
C GLY A 115 12.95 1.49 -1.98
N LEU A 116 12.72 0.93 -0.79
CA LEU A 116 13.74 0.18 -0.05
C LEU A 116 14.12 -1.11 -0.77
N GLY A 117 13.15 -1.88 -1.26
CA GLY A 117 13.43 -3.08 -2.05
C GLY A 117 14.27 -2.78 -3.30
N MET A 118 13.96 -1.69 -4.01
CA MET A 118 14.78 -1.25 -5.15
C MET A 118 16.20 -0.85 -4.74
N LEU A 119 16.35 -0.05 -3.69
CA LEU A 119 17.67 0.43 -3.25
C LEU A 119 18.54 -0.68 -2.68
N PHE A 120 17.95 -1.61 -1.91
CA PHE A 120 18.68 -2.77 -1.39
C PHE A 120 19.14 -3.67 -2.53
N ALA A 121 18.27 -3.97 -3.49
CA ALA A 121 18.65 -4.78 -4.65
C ALA A 121 19.66 -4.07 -5.57
N LEU A 122 19.56 -2.76 -5.74
CA LEU A 122 20.46 -1.97 -6.58
C LEU A 122 21.88 -1.89 -6.01
N LEU A 123 22.00 -1.79 -4.69
CA LEU A 123 23.27 -1.57 -4.01
C LEU A 123 23.92 -2.85 -3.45
N ALA A 124 23.20 -3.98 -3.44
CA ALA A 124 23.72 -5.26 -2.96
C ALA A 124 25.01 -5.66 -3.70
N GLY A 125 26.04 -6.06 -2.94
CA GLY A 125 27.34 -6.47 -3.48
C GLY A 125 28.22 -5.33 -4.03
N ALA A 126 27.73 -4.10 -4.06
CA ALA A 126 28.53 -2.93 -4.41
C ALA A 126 29.22 -2.35 -3.15
N SER A 127 30.22 -1.48 -3.34
CA SER A 127 30.89 -0.75 -2.25
C SER A 127 29.95 0.15 -1.42
N TRP A 128 28.72 0.38 -1.91
CA TRP A 128 27.67 1.15 -1.25
C TRP A 128 26.49 0.28 -0.78
N GLU A 129 26.70 -1.02 -0.58
CA GLU A 129 25.68 -1.88 0.01
C GLU A 129 25.14 -1.28 1.33
N VAL A 130 23.83 -1.37 1.52
CA VAL A 130 23.18 -0.93 2.77
C VAL A 130 23.44 -1.97 3.85
N THR A 131 24.40 -1.70 4.73
CA THR A 131 24.84 -2.63 5.80
C THR A 131 24.34 -2.27 7.20
N ASP A 132 23.56 -1.19 7.34
CA ASP A 132 22.96 -0.80 8.62
C ASP A 132 22.11 -1.96 9.18
N ALA A 133 22.44 -2.42 10.39
CA ALA A 133 21.77 -3.54 11.05
C ALA A 133 20.27 -3.27 11.30
N ASN A 134 19.86 -2.00 11.44
CA ASN A 134 18.46 -1.63 11.60
C ASN A 134 17.61 -1.94 10.36
N ARG A 135 18.21 -2.22 9.19
CA ARG A 135 17.46 -2.71 8.01
C ARG A 135 16.62 -3.94 8.33
N GLN A 136 17.02 -4.74 9.33
CA GLN A 136 16.24 -5.88 9.84
C GLN A 136 14.86 -5.46 10.37
N ILE A 137 14.70 -4.26 10.92
CA ILE A 137 13.38 -3.75 11.38
C ILE A 137 12.40 -3.65 10.20
N VAL A 138 12.88 -3.29 9.01
CA VAL A 138 12.06 -3.24 7.80
C VAL A 138 11.67 -4.65 7.35
N PHE A 139 12.59 -5.61 7.43
CA PHE A 139 12.32 -7.01 7.11
C PHE A 139 11.27 -7.60 8.06
N ASP A 140 11.46 -7.43 9.36
CA ASP A 140 10.47 -7.79 10.39
C ASP A 140 9.10 -7.16 10.15
N ALA A 141 9.08 -5.92 9.68
CA ALA A 141 7.85 -5.19 9.42
C ALA A 141 7.03 -5.80 8.28
N VAL A 142 7.61 -6.57 7.35
CA VAL A 142 6.84 -7.29 6.31
C VAL A 142 5.73 -8.13 6.94
N GLU A 143 6.05 -8.89 7.98
CA GLU A 143 5.08 -9.76 8.67
C GLU A 143 4.33 -9.04 9.81
N LYS A 144 4.96 -8.06 10.48
CA LYS A 144 4.31 -7.32 11.59
C LYS A 144 3.37 -6.21 11.11
N ALA A 145 3.73 -5.50 10.04
CA ALA A 145 3.04 -4.32 9.57
C ALA A 145 2.24 -4.55 8.29
N TRP A 146 2.75 -5.27 7.29
CA TRP A 146 2.03 -5.44 6.01
C TRP A 146 1.15 -6.68 5.96
N ALA A 147 1.68 -7.85 6.30
CA ALA A 147 0.94 -9.11 6.21
C ALA A 147 -0.45 -9.12 6.88
N PRO A 148 -0.68 -8.45 8.04
CA PRO A 148 -2.00 -8.41 8.67
C PRO A 148 -3.07 -7.67 7.84
N PHE A 149 -2.66 -6.73 6.99
CA PHE A 149 -3.56 -5.93 6.15
C PHE A 149 -3.61 -6.42 4.70
N LEU A 150 -2.94 -7.52 4.37
CA LEU A 150 -2.98 -8.16 3.05
C LEU A 150 -3.90 -9.38 3.09
N TYR A 151 -4.85 -9.41 2.17
CA TYR A 151 -5.86 -10.47 2.09
C TYR A 151 -6.18 -10.79 0.64
N ASN A 152 -5.91 -12.01 0.17
CA ASN A 152 -6.29 -12.45 -1.18
C ASN A 152 -5.99 -11.43 -2.29
N GLY A 153 -4.81 -10.78 -2.24
CA GLY A 153 -4.38 -9.78 -3.21
C GLY A 153 -4.69 -8.32 -2.86
N LEU A 154 -5.71 -8.04 -2.04
CA LEU A 154 -6.03 -6.68 -1.60
C LEU A 154 -5.19 -6.23 -0.42
N VAL A 155 -5.01 -4.90 -0.33
CA VAL A 155 -4.61 -4.23 0.90
C VAL A 155 -5.78 -3.46 1.48
N MET A 156 -6.04 -3.62 2.77
CA MET A 156 -7.24 -3.06 3.41
C MET A 156 -7.27 -1.52 3.37
N ASP A 157 -8.45 -0.96 3.11
CA ASP A 157 -8.65 0.49 2.95
C ASP A 157 -8.39 1.31 4.23
N GLY A 158 -8.54 0.69 5.40
CA GLY A 158 -8.31 1.34 6.70
C GLY A 158 -6.89 1.89 6.89
N VAL A 159 -5.91 1.37 6.14
CA VAL A 159 -4.51 1.80 6.17
C VAL A 159 -4.06 2.46 4.87
N SER A 160 -5.01 2.88 4.03
CA SER A 160 -4.72 3.47 2.71
C SER A 160 -4.90 4.99 2.67
N GLY A 161 -5.38 5.60 3.76
CA GLY A 161 -5.61 7.04 3.88
C GLY A 161 -6.40 7.62 2.71
N ARG A 162 -5.90 8.71 2.09
CA ARG A 162 -6.62 9.34 0.97
C ARG A 162 -6.63 8.52 -0.33
N ALA A 163 -5.82 7.46 -0.42
CA ALA A 163 -5.72 6.67 -1.64
C ALA A 163 -7.03 5.93 -1.98
N ILE A 164 -7.90 5.70 -0.98
CA ILE A 164 -9.22 5.07 -1.16
C ILE A 164 -10.13 5.87 -2.08
N SER A 165 -9.93 7.19 -2.19
CA SER A 165 -10.77 8.07 -3.01
C SER A 165 -10.22 8.30 -4.41
N ARG A 166 -9.15 7.62 -4.83
CA ARG A 166 -8.52 7.84 -6.14
C ARG A 166 -9.47 7.48 -7.29
N GLY A 167 -10.20 6.37 -7.18
CA GLY A 167 -11.14 5.92 -8.20
C GLY A 167 -10.57 6.03 -9.61
N LEU A 168 -11.31 6.66 -10.52
CA LEU A 168 -10.79 7.16 -11.79
C LEU A 168 -10.12 8.52 -11.58
N SER A 169 -8.85 8.64 -11.98
CA SER A 169 -8.16 9.92 -12.00
C SER A 169 -8.34 10.61 -13.35
N ALA A 170 -8.74 11.89 -13.33
CA ALA A 170 -8.84 12.70 -14.54
C ALA A 170 -7.49 12.87 -15.26
N SER A 171 -6.38 12.81 -14.51
CA SER A 171 -5.02 12.88 -15.05
C SER A 171 -4.45 11.54 -15.50
N ASP A 172 -5.13 10.42 -15.22
CA ASP A 172 -4.68 9.11 -15.68
C ASP A 172 -5.15 8.88 -17.11
N THR A 173 -4.25 8.98 -18.09
CA THR A 173 -4.58 8.75 -19.50
C THR A 173 -5.09 7.33 -19.78
N LYS A 174 -4.78 6.36 -18.91
CA LYS A 174 -5.28 4.98 -19.03
C LYS A 174 -6.66 4.79 -18.40
N GLN A 175 -7.19 5.80 -17.69
CA GLN A 175 -8.49 5.77 -17.02
C GLN A 175 -8.69 4.50 -16.19
N ILE A 176 -7.68 4.12 -15.39
CA ILE A 176 -7.74 2.91 -14.58
C ILE A 176 -8.51 3.20 -13.30
N GLN A 177 -9.64 2.50 -13.11
CA GLN A 177 -10.41 2.52 -11.86
C GLN A 177 -9.60 1.88 -10.73
N GLN A 178 -9.07 2.70 -9.82
CA GLN A 178 -8.30 2.25 -8.67
C GLN A 178 -9.19 1.58 -7.62
N ASP A 179 -8.73 0.45 -7.07
CA ASP A 179 -9.35 -0.29 -5.96
C ASP A 179 -8.26 -0.87 -5.02
N ASP A 180 -8.70 -1.56 -3.97
CA ASP A 180 -7.87 -2.14 -2.91
C ASP A 180 -6.95 -3.27 -3.40
N HIS A 181 -7.39 -4.07 -4.36
CA HIS A 181 -6.56 -5.06 -5.05
C HIS A 181 -5.47 -4.41 -5.91
N LEU A 182 -5.84 -3.41 -6.71
CA LEU A 182 -4.87 -2.68 -7.53
C LEU A 182 -3.77 -2.01 -6.70
N ARG A 183 -4.11 -1.58 -5.47
CA ARG A 183 -3.14 -1.09 -4.47
C ARG A 183 -2.32 -2.20 -3.80
N GLY A 184 -2.90 -3.39 -3.63
CA GLY A 184 -2.25 -4.52 -2.98
C GLY A 184 -1.18 -5.19 -3.84
N HIS A 185 -1.39 -5.37 -5.16
CA HIS A 185 -0.42 -6.10 -5.99
C HIS A 185 0.99 -5.47 -6.03
N PRO A 186 1.15 -4.13 -6.10
CA PRO A 186 2.46 -3.50 -5.99
C PRO A 186 3.16 -3.79 -4.65
N ILE A 187 2.41 -3.91 -3.54
CA ILE A 187 2.97 -4.28 -2.23
C ILE A 187 3.50 -5.71 -2.30
N LEU A 188 2.71 -6.64 -2.85
CA LEU A 188 3.14 -8.03 -3.03
C LEU A 188 4.42 -8.13 -3.85
N ALA A 189 4.52 -7.37 -4.95
CA ALA A 189 5.71 -7.36 -5.79
C ALA A 189 6.92 -6.74 -5.06
N SER A 190 6.68 -5.75 -4.22
CA SER A 190 7.71 -5.10 -3.40
C SER A 190 8.24 -6.03 -2.31
N ILE A 191 7.38 -6.84 -1.68
CA ILE A 191 7.78 -7.88 -0.73
C ILE A 191 8.72 -8.90 -1.39
N VAL A 192 8.38 -9.36 -2.61
CA VAL A 192 9.24 -10.30 -3.37
C VAL A 192 10.58 -9.66 -3.72
N LEU A 193 10.60 -8.38 -4.11
CA LEU A 193 11.83 -7.66 -4.40
C LEU A 193 12.70 -7.48 -3.14
N LEU A 194 12.09 -7.04 -2.03
CA LEU A 194 12.78 -6.83 -0.76
C LEU A 194 13.42 -8.12 -0.24
N GLY A 195 12.76 -9.27 -0.44
CA GLY A 195 13.28 -10.59 -0.08
C GLY A 195 14.63 -10.94 -0.70
N GLN A 196 15.04 -10.28 -1.80
CA GLN A 196 16.37 -10.48 -2.41
C GLN A 196 17.51 -10.00 -1.51
N GLY A 197 17.25 -9.06 -0.59
CA GLY A 197 18.23 -8.58 0.40
C GLY A 197 18.02 -9.16 1.81
N ALA A 198 17.03 -10.02 2.01
CA ALA A 198 16.71 -10.65 3.29
C ALA A 198 17.39 -12.02 3.42
N SER A 199 17.29 -12.67 4.59
CA SER A 199 17.77 -14.04 4.76
C SER A 199 17.03 -15.02 3.83
N ALA A 200 17.65 -16.16 3.51
CA ALA A 200 17.03 -17.19 2.69
C ALA A 200 15.71 -17.71 3.30
N VAL A 201 15.62 -17.74 4.64
CA VAL A 201 14.43 -18.16 5.39
C VAL A 201 13.30 -17.14 5.21
N GLU A 202 13.55 -15.86 5.45
CA GLU A 202 12.57 -14.78 5.25
C GLU A 202 12.10 -14.71 3.79
N ASN A 203 13.03 -14.73 2.84
CA ASN A 203 12.69 -14.68 1.42
C ASN A 203 11.78 -15.85 1.01
N SER A 204 12.11 -17.07 1.45
CA SER A 204 11.29 -18.26 1.17
C SER A 204 9.90 -18.15 1.79
N ARG A 205 9.82 -17.70 3.05
CA ARG A 205 8.58 -17.47 3.79
C ARG A 205 7.69 -16.43 3.11
N TRP A 206 8.25 -15.30 2.69
CA TRP A 206 7.52 -14.21 2.05
C TRP A 206 7.02 -14.58 0.66
N ARG A 207 7.81 -15.30 -0.14
CA ARG A 207 7.34 -15.85 -1.42
C ARG A 207 6.19 -16.82 -1.23
N GLY A 208 6.20 -17.62 -0.16
CA GLY A 208 5.07 -18.47 0.23
C GLY A 208 3.81 -17.68 0.60
N LEU A 209 3.94 -16.59 1.38
CA LEU A 209 2.82 -15.68 1.69
C LEU A 209 2.23 -15.06 0.42
N VAL A 210 3.10 -14.48 -0.42
CA VAL A 210 2.73 -13.85 -1.68
C VAL A 210 2.02 -14.85 -2.60
N LYS A 211 2.54 -16.08 -2.73
CA LYS A 211 1.87 -17.11 -3.53
C LYS A 211 0.46 -17.41 -3.04
N GLY A 212 0.26 -17.53 -1.73
CA GLY A 212 -1.07 -17.75 -1.13
C GLY A 212 -2.03 -16.60 -1.44
N TRP A 213 -1.61 -15.36 -1.23
CA TRP A 213 -2.45 -14.19 -1.54
C TRP A 213 -2.80 -14.10 -3.03
N LEU A 214 -1.85 -14.35 -3.93
CA LEU A 214 -2.07 -14.30 -5.37
C LEU A 214 -3.01 -15.40 -5.86
N GLN A 215 -2.89 -16.62 -5.34
CA GLN A 215 -3.76 -17.75 -5.72
C GLN A 215 -5.21 -17.55 -5.29
N CYS A 216 -5.44 -16.73 -4.26
CA CYS A 216 -6.76 -16.46 -3.72
C CYS A 216 -7.38 -15.16 -4.23
N ASP A 217 -6.66 -14.41 -5.06
CA ASP A 217 -7.18 -13.21 -5.70
C ASP A 217 -7.97 -13.56 -6.98
N TYR A 218 -9.23 -13.92 -6.77
CA TYR A 218 -10.16 -14.20 -7.88
C TYR A 218 -10.93 -12.97 -8.34
N TYR A 219 -11.00 -11.90 -7.53
CA TYR A 219 -11.78 -10.70 -7.86
C TYR A 219 -11.02 -9.81 -8.85
N ARG A 220 -9.70 -9.64 -8.63
CA ARG A 220 -8.81 -8.92 -9.53
C ARG A 220 -7.57 -9.76 -9.79
N PRO A 221 -7.64 -10.72 -10.73
CA PRO A 221 -6.50 -11.58 -11.06
C PRO A 221 -5.21 -10.77 -11.24
N PRO A 222 -4.12 -11.07 -10.50
CA PRO A 222 -2.93 -10.23 -10.47
C PRO A 222 -2.27 -10.03 -11.83
N MET A 223 -2.40 -11.02 -12.72
CA MET A 223 -1.85 -10.99 -14.06
C MET A 223 -2.56 -10.00 -15.00
N SER A 224 -3.75 -9.54 -14.61
CA SER A 224 -4.56 -8.59 -15.38
C SER A 224 -4.54 -7.18 -14.80
N ASN A 225 -3.70 -6.91 -13.79
CA ASN A 225 -3.63 -5.57 -13.18
C ASN A 225 -2.94 -4.58 -14.15
N PRO A 226 -3.64 -3.58 -14.69
CA PRO A 226 -3.07 -2.63 -15.65
C PRO A 226 -2.18 -1.55 -15.01
N SER A 227 -2.18 -1.47 -13.66
CA SER A 227 -1.42 -0.48 -12.89
C SER A 227 -0.03 -0.96 -12.49
N ILE A 228 0.26 -2.27 -12.57
CA ILE A 228 1.59 -2.78 -12.21
C ILE A 228 2.51 -2.81 -13.44
N GLY A 229 3.75 -2.34 -13.27
CA GLY A 229 4.75 -2.39 -14.34
C GLY A 229 5.24 -3.82 -14.63
N LEU A 230 5.83 -4.03 -15.81
CA LEU A 230 6.30 -5.33 -16.29
C LEU A 230 7.18 -6.08 -15.28
N THR A 231 8.13 -5.40 -14.62
CA THR A 231 9.02 -6.06 -13.65
C THR A 231 8.30 -6.50 -12.39
N GLY A 232 7.29 -5.74 -11.93
CA GLY A 232 6.43 -6.16 -10.82
C GLY A 232 5.59 -7.38 -11.20
N LEU A 233 4.98 -7.34 -12.38
CA LEU A 233 4.21 -8.44 -12.94
C LEU A 233 5.05 -9.72 -13.07
N ALA A 234 6.26 -9.62 -13.61
CA ALA A 234 7.19 -10.74 -13.77
C ALA A 234 7.57 -11.37 -12.41
N ARG A 235 7.81 -10.56 -11.37
CA ARG A 235 8.08 -11.08 -10.01
C ARG A 235 6.90 -11.87 -9.45
N LEU A 236 5.68 -11.34 -9.58
CA LEU A 236 4.47 -12.03 -9.13
C LEU A 236 4.23 -13.32 -9.92
N LYS A 237 4.41 -13.28 -11.24
CA LYS A 237 4.31 -14.46 -12.11
C LYS A 237 5.32 -15.54 -11.73
N ALA A 238 6.58 -15.18 -11.49
CA ALA A 238 7.61 -16.12 -11.07
C ALA A 238 7.28 -16.78 -9.71
N VAL A 239 6.59 -16.08 -8.81
CA VAL A 239 6.11 -16.67 -7.55
C VAL A 239 4.92 -17.61 -7.77
N LEU A 240 3.97 -17.25 -8.64
CA LEU A 240 2.83 -18.10 -8.97
C LEU A 240 3.26 -19.39 -9.66
N ASP A 241 4.14 -19.30 -10.65
CA ASP A 241 4.57 -20.44 -11.46
C ASP A 241 5.61 -21.32 -10.75
N GLY A 242 6.30 -20.80 -9.73
CA GLY A 242 7.39 -21.50 -9.05
C GLY A 242 6.90 -22.72 -8.27
N THR A 243 7.14 -23.92 -8.80
CA THR A 243 6.69 -25.21 -8.22
C THR A 243 7.35 -25.53 -6.88
N SER A 244 8.57 -25.04 -6.64
CA SER A 244 9.29 -25.16 -5.37
C SER A 244 8.81 -24.20 -4.28
N ILE A 245 7.90 -23.28 -4.62
CA ILE A 245 7.33 -22.32 -3.66
C ILE A 245 6.01 -22.91 -3.16
N THR A 246 6.00 -23.33 -1.91
CA THR A 246 4.76 -23.74 -1.24
C THR A 246 4.03 -22.50 -0.74
N ALA A 247 2.78 -22.32 -1.17
CA ALA A 247 1.93 -21.27 -0.63
C ALA A 247 1.75 -21.49 0.87
N VAL A 248 2.01 -20.46 1.68
CA VAL A 248 1.76 -20.59 3.12
C VAL A 248 0.26 -20.61 3.35
N ALA A 249 -0.20 -21.53 4.20
CA ALA A 249 -1.60 -21.79 4.47
C ALA A 249 -2.33 -20.58 5.09
N ALA A 250 -2.77 -19.69 4.23
CA ALA A 250 -4.16 -19.29 4.18
C ALA A 250 -4.70 -19.87 2.87
N GLN A 251 -5.04 -21.17 2.83
CA GLN A 251 -5.94 -21.67 1.79
C GLN A 251 -7.08 -20.67 1.72
N CYS A 252 -7.44 -20.19 0.52
CA CYS A 252 -8.38 -19.07 0.29
C CYS A 252 -9.46 -19.04 1.35
N SER A 253 -9.23 -18.29 2.43
CA SER A 253 -9.79 -18.72 3.70
C SER A 253 -11.29 -18.54 3.68
N ASP A 254 -12.02 -19.63 3.91
CA ASP A 254 -13.45 -19.63 4.20
C ASP A 254 -13.76 -18.78 5.45
N ALA A 255 -12.74 -18.48 6.27
CA ALA A 255 -12.82 -17.60 7.42
C ALA A 255 -12.99 -16.12 7.01
N ALA A 256 -14.01 -15.48 7.57
CA ALA A 256 -14.19 -14.04 7.40
C ALA A 256 -13.01 -13.28 8.01
N ALA A 257 -12.38 -12.40 7.23
CA ALA A 257 -11.40 -11.44 7.74
C ALA A 257 -12.14 -10.16 8.12
N CYS A 258 -12.12 -9.77 9.38
CA CYS A 258 -12.66 -8.49 9.83
C CYS A 258 -11.52 -7.65 10.40
N VAL A 259 -11.43 -6.40 9.96
CA VAL A 259 -10.57 -5.40 10.59
C VAL A 259 -11.42 -4.22 11.01
N THR A 260 -11.39 -3.94 12.30
CA THR A 260 -11.91 -2.69 12.85
C THR A 260 -10.83 -1.64 12.65
N GLY A 261 -11.08 -0.70 11.74
CA GLY A 261 -10.25 0.48 11.58
C GLY A 261 -10.38 1.36 12.83
N THR A 262 -9.43 1.20 13.75
CA THR A 262 -9.22 2.10 14.87
C THR A 262 -7.93 2.83 14.63
N ALA A 263 -8.01 4.15 14.55
CA ALA A 263 -6.84 4.99 14.44
C ALA A 263 -6.22 5.09 15.86
N GLY A 264 -5.13 4.38 16.06
CA GLY A 264 -4.30 4.38 17.27
C GLY A 264 -3.24 3.28 17.20
N PRO A 265 -2.11 3.44 17.89
CA PRO A 265 -1.15 2.34 18.05
C PRO A 265 -1.88 1.14 18.70
N MET A 266 -1.65 -0.05 18.17
CA MET A 266 -1.99 -1.31 18.83
C MET A 266 -1.36 -1.30 20.22
N ALA A 267 -2.19 -1.49 21.26
CA ALA A 267 -1.70 -1.59 22.63
C ALA A 267 -0.65 -2.73 22.74
N PRO A 268 0.40 -2.57 23.57
CA PRO A 268 1.58 -3.45 23.59
C PRO A 268 1.36 -4.91 24.04
N ASP A 269 0.13 -5.42 24.11
CA ASP A 269 -0.18 -6.81 24.53
C ASP A 269 -1.38 -7.43 23.78
N GLN A 270 -1.57 -7.13 22.49
CA GLN A 270 -2.59 -7.81 21.68
C GLN A 270 -2.00 -9.06 20.99
N PRO A 271 -2.57 -10.27 21.16
CA PRO A 271 -2.21 -11.41 20.34
C PRO A 271 -2.58 -11.14 18.86
N PRO A 272 -1.90 -11.79 17.90
CA PRO A 272 -2.21 -11.65 16.47
C PRO A 272 -3.71 -11.84 16.21
N ILE A 273 -4.25 -11.09 15.23
CA ILE A 273 -5.65 -11.15 14.80
C ILE A 273 -6.12 -12.63 14.79
N PRO A 274 -7.02 -13.05 15.71
CA PRO A 274 -7.44 -14.43 15.74
C PRO A 274 -8.34 -14.68 14.53
N ARG A 275 -7.79 -15.34 13.51
CA ARG A 275 -8.58 -15.96 12.43
C ARG A 275 -9.30 -17.19 13.00
N ARG A 276 -10.37 -16.97 13.76
CA ARG A 276 -11.26 -18.03 14.26
C ARG A 276 -12.65 -17.93 13.64
N SER A 277 -13.24 -19.10 13.42
CA SER A 277 -14.52 -19.35 12.72
C SER A 277 -15.78 -18.78 13.38
N ARG A 278 -15.68 -18.04 14.49
CA ARG A 278 -16.80 -17.34 15.12
C ARG A 278 -16.35 -16.05 15.80
N SER A 279 -16.99 -14.96 15.36
CA SER A 279 -17.07 -13.62 15.96
C SER A 279 -16.58 -13.53 17.41
N THR A 280 -15.42 -12.91 17.61
CA THR A 280 -15.08 -12.22 18.86
C THR A 280 -14.60 -10.81 18.52
N ARG A 281 -15.24 -9.81 19.13
CA ARG A 281 -14.95 -8.38 18.98
C ARG A 281 -14.10 -7.92 20.17
N PRO A 282 -12.96 -7.26 19.91
CA PRO A 282 -12.47 -6.20 20.78
C PRO A 282 -12.66 -4.84 20.08
N GLY A 283 -13.22 -3.88 20.80
CA GLY A 283 -13.32 -2.49 20.38
C GLY A 283 -12.27 -1.63 21.10
N ALA A 284 -11.63 -0.75 20.36
CA ALA A 284 -10.86 0.37 20.91
C ALA A 284 -11.31 1.66 20.22
N LEU A 285 -11.70 2.67 21.00
CA LEU A 285 -12.07 3.99 20.50
C LEU A 285 -10.84 4.72 19.98
N GLY A 286 -11.01 5.61 19.00
CA GLY A 286 -9.93 6.38 18.39
C GLY A 286 -9.11 7.16 19.41
N SER A 287 -7.78 7.06 19.31
CA SER A 287 -6.83 7.75 20.20
C SER A 287 -6.54 9.18 19.71
N ALA A 288 -6.05 10.04 20.61
CA ALA A 288 -5.71 11.43 20.28
C ALA A 288 -4.55 11.58 19.25
N SER A 289 -3.80 10.50 18.98
CA SER A 289 -2.55 10.53 18.20
C SER A 289 -2.70 10.28 16.69
N THR A 290 -3.91 10.01 16.18
CA THR A 290 -4.11 9.61 14.78
C THR A 290 -5.26 10.33 14.08
N SER A 291 -5.20 10.42 12.74
CA SER A 291 -6.18 11.15 11.93
C SER A 291 -6.52 10.47 10.60
N ARG A 292 -7.59 10.92 9.93
CA ARG A 292 -7.92 10.51 8.55
C ARG A 292 -7.11 11.37 7.57
N GLY A 293 -6.53 10.73 6.55
CA GLY A 293 -5.84 11.46 5.48
C GLY A 293 -6.83 12.14 4.53
N CYS A 294 -6.90 13.47 4.57
CA CYS A 294 -7.65 14.29 3.62
C CYS A 294 -6.71 15.24 2.88
N SER A 295 -7.09 15.62 1.65
CA SER A 295 -6.47 16.72 0.90
C SER A 295 -7.57 17.46 0.13
N PRO A 296 -7.37 18.71 -0.32
CA PRO A 296 -8.45 19.54 -0.86
C PRO A 296 -9.30 18.88 -1.97
N SER A 297 -8.73 17.95 -2.74
CA SER A 297 -9.40 17.19 -3.81
C SER A 297 -9.62 15.69 -3.53
N MET A 298 -9.18 15.16 -2.39
CA MET A 298 -9.21 13.71 -2.07
C MET A 298 -9.77 13.44 -0.68
N SER A 299 -10.64 12.43 -0.56
CA SER A 299 -11.33 12.05 0.68
C SER A 299 -12.14 13.16 1.37
N SER A 300 -12.68 14.13 0.62
CA SER A 300 -13.37 15.32 1.17
C SER A 300 -14.66 15.03 1.96
N ARG A 301 -15.24 13.82 1.85
CA ARG A 301 -16.49 13.41 2.54
C ARG A 301 -16.29 12.33 3.61
N THR A 302 -15.09 12.18 4.15
CA THR A 302 -14.83 11.20 5.24
C THR A 302 -15.13 11.74 6.64
N SER A 303 -15.89 12.83 6.76
CA SER A 303 -16.14 13.60 8.00
C SER A 303 -17.14 12.98 8.97
N LEU A 304 -17.44 11.68 8.87
CA LEU A 304 -18.22 11.01 9.91
C LEU A 304 -17.45 11.12 11.25
N PRO A 305 -18.14 11.47 12.36
CA PRO A 305 -17.50 11.59 13.68
C PRO A 305 -16.77 10.27 14.02
N ARG A 306 -15.71 10.34 14.85
CA ARG A 306 -14.77 9.27 15.30
C ARG A 306 -15.41 7.90 15.62
N ALA A 307 -16.06 7.29 14.66
CA ALA A 307 -16.74 6.02 14.75
C ALA A 307 -15.78 4.98 14.18
N GLY A 308 -15.48 3.94 14.97
CA GLY A 308 -14.76 2.78 14.46
C GLY A 308 -15.50 2.23 13.25
N VAL A 309 -14.80 2.16 12.11
CA VAL A 309 -15.34 1.55 10.90
C VAL A 309 -14.78 0.14 10.83
N THR A 310 -15.64 -0.87 10.93
CA THR A 310 -15.24 -2.26 10.71
C THR A 310 -15.54 -2.66 9.28
N SER A 311 -14.50 -3.09 8.57
CA SER A 311 -14.61 -3.74 7.26
C SER A 311 -14.44 -5.23 7.44
N CYS A 312 -15.32 -6.02 6.83
CA CYS A 312 -15.27 -7.48 6.87
C CYS A 312 -15.35 -8.04 5.45
N TRP A 313 -14.53 -9.05 5.17
CA TRP A 313 -14.56 -9.85 3.96
C TRP A 313 -15.00 -11.26 4.33
N ALA A 314 -16.10 -11.74 3.75
CA ALA A 314 -16.52 -13.13 3.93
C ALA A 314 -15.63 -14.06 3.10
N GLY A 315 -15.20 -15.18 3.69
CA GLY A 315 -14.58 -16.26 2.94
C GLY A 315 -15.60 -16.99 2.07
N ARG A 316 -15.15 -17.69 1.02
CA ARG A 316 -16.03 -18.58 0.23
C ARG A 316 -16.04 -19.96 0.86
N SER A 317 -17.21 -20.52 1.14
CA SER A 317 -17.36 -21.97 1.33
C SER A 317 -17.31 -22.69 -0.02
N ARG A 318 -16.33 -23.57 -0.25
CA ARG A 318 -16.37 -24.49 -1.40
C ARG A 318 -17.34 -25.63 -1.08
N THR A 319 -18.56 -25.61 -1.63
CA THR A 319 -19.37 -26.83 -1.74
C THR A 319 -18.73 -27.73 -2.80
N ALA A 320 -18.07 -28.79 -2.36
CA ALA A 320 -17.64 -29.86 -3.24
C ALA A 320 -18.88 -30.63 -3.70
N THR A 321 -19.33 -30.41 -4.93
CA THR A 321 -20.27 -31.32 -5.59
C THR A 321 -19.49 -32.59 -5.91
N ALA A 322 -19.60 -33.58 -5.04
CA ALA A 322 -19.15 -34.93 -5.35
C ALA A 322 -20.02 -35.48 -6.47
N THR A 323 -19.50 -35.54 -7.70
CA THR A 323 -20.09 -36.34 -8.77
C THR A 323 -19.79 -37.81 -8.49
N SER A 324 -20.71 -38.49 -7.81
CA SER A 324 -20.73 -39.95 -7.77
C SER A 324 -21.24 -40.48 -9.11
N SER A 325 -20.37 -41.16 -9.83
CA SER A 325 -20.72 -42.07 -10.92
C SER A 325 -21.63 -43.20 -10.40
N GLY A 326 -22.82 -43.34 -10.98
CA GLY A 326 -23.75 -44.43 -10.68
C GLY A 326 -24.80 -44.56 -11.78
N SER A 327 -24.65 -45.61 -12.58
CA SER A 327 -25.56 -46.06 -13.64
C SER A 327 -26.89 -46.60 -13.07
N GLY A 328 -28.02 -46.22 -13.67
CA GLY A 328 -29.30 -46.88 -13.43
C GLY A 328 -30.51 -46.09 -13.97
N GLN A 329 -31.15 -46.60 -15.01
CA GLN A 329 -32.44 -46.11 -15.55
C GLN A 329 -33.59 -46.38 -14.57
N SER A 330 -34.51 -45.43 -14.38
CA SER A 330 -35.96 -45.67 -14.25
C SER A 330 -36.74 -44.34 -14.12
N THR A 331 -38.00 -44.41 -14.51
CA THR A 331 -38.99 -43.39 -14.91
C THR A 331 -39.66 -42.59 -13.78
N ALA A 332 -40.16 -41.41 -14.18
CA ALA A 332 -41.41 -40.76 -13.79
C ALA A 332 -41.47 -39.79 -12.58
N ALA A 333 -42.35 -38.80 -12.80
CA ALA A 333 -43.04 -37.88 -11.88
C ALA A 333 -42.33 -36.57 -11.48
N ALA A 334 -42.55 -35.55 -12.31
CA ALA A 334 -42.50 -34.15 -11.90
C ALA A 334 -43.59 -33.86 -10.84
N ARG A 335 -43.18 -33.41 -9.66
CA ARG A 335 -44.03 -32.62 -8.76
C ARG A 335 -43.24 -31.48 -8.12
N SER A 336 -43.80 -30.30 -8.31
CA SER A 336 -43.47 -29.00 -7.73
C SER A 336 -43.26 -29.05 -6.21
N ALA A 337 -42.11 -28.59 -5.73
CA ALA A 337 -41.95 -28.04 -4.39
C ALA A 337 -41.07 -26.78 -4.46
N ARG A 338 -41.73 -25.65 -4.19
CA ARG A 338 -41.22 -24.29 -4.18
C ARG A 338 -40.34 -24.11 -2.94
N ALA A 339 -39.02 -23.98 -3.11
CA ALA A 339 -38.12 -23.57 -2.04
C ALA A 339 -38.07 -22.03 -2.00
N SER A 340 -38.58 -21.45 -0.93
CA SER A 340 -38.55 -20.02 -0.63
C SER A 340 -37.13 -19.57 -0.30
N ASP A 341 -36.57 -18.74 -1.18
CA ASP A 341 -35.26 -18.12 -1.00
C ASP A 341 -35.39 -16.93 -0.02
N GLY A 342 -34.94 -17.14 1.22
CA GLY A 342 -34.95 -16.17 2.29
C GLY A 342 -33.87 -15.10 2.12
N SER A 343 -34.07 -14.19 1.18
CA SER A 343 -33.25 -12.97 1.08
C SER A 343 -33.58 -12.00 2.22
N VAL A 344 -32.65 -11.82 3.15
CA VAL A 344 -32.71 -10.74 4.15
C VAL A 344 -32.48 -9.41 3.43
N ARG A 345 -33.57 -8.73 3.07
CA ARG A 345 -33.54 -7.33 2.61
C ARG A 345 -33.19 -6.42 3.79
N CYS A 346 -31.95 -5.91 3.83
CA CYS A 346 -31.64 -4.72 4.63
C CYS A 346 -32.34 -3.51 4.00
N SER A 347 -33.43 -3.07 4.64
CA SER A 347 -34.14 -1.85 4.26
C SER A 347 -33.34 -0.62 4.68
N VAL A 348 -32.88 0.17 3.71
CA VAL A 348 -32.38 1.53 3.97
C VAL A 348 -33.59 2.45 4.10
N ARG A 349 -33.96 2.81 5.33
CA ARG A 349 -34.90 3.91 5.58
C ARG A 349 -34.24 5.23 5.12
N ARG A 350 -34.60 5.71 3.93
CA ARG A 350 -34.37 7.09 3.53
C ARG A 350 -35.27 8.01 4.35
N ARG A 351 -34.71 8.77 5.29
CA ARG A 351 -35.36 10.00 5.78
C ARG A 351 -35.12 11.09 4.74
N SER A 352 -36.18 11.53 4.08
CA SER A 352 -36.18 12.73 3.24
C SER A 352 -36.11 13.96 4.14
N THR A 353 -35.05 14.76 3.99
CA THR A 353 -35.07 16.16 4.42
C THR A 353 -34.85 17.00 3.19
N SER A 354 -35.94 17.53 2.64
CA SER A 354 -35.92 18.56 1.61
C SER A 354 -35.37 19.86 2.22
N ARG A 355 -34.18 20.28 1.78
CA ARG A 355 -33.75 21.67 1.92
C ARG A 355 -33.56 22.25 0.52
N ARG A 356 -34.45 23.18 0.16
CA ARG A 356 -34.35 24.03 -1.03
C ARG A 356 -33.04 24.82 -0.97
N TRP A 357 -32.20 24.68 -1.98
CA TRP A 357 -31.08 25.58 -2.21
C TRP A 357 -31.55 26.75 -3.08
N ARG A 358 -31.59 27.96 -2.51
CA ARG A 358 -31.63 29.21 -3.28
C ARG A 358 -30.29 29.36 -3.99
N ARG A 359 -30.32 29.55 -5.32
CA ARG A 359 -29.16 30.02 -6.09
C ARG A 359 -28.79 31.43 -5.61
N MET A 360 -27.61 31.59 -5.02
CA MET A 360 -26.96 32.91 -4.95
C MET A 360 -26.24 33.14 -6.28
N ARG A 361 -26.60 34.24 -6.96
CA ARG A 361 -25.87 34.76 -8.13
C ARG A 361 -24.59 35.43 -7.62
N SER A 362 -23.44 35.10 -8.21
CA SER A 362 -22.22 35.90 -8.02
C SER A 362 -22.35 37.24 -8.75
N PRO A 363 -21.88 38.36 -8.19
CA PRO A 363 -21.78 39.62 -8.91
C PRO A 363 -20.60 39.58 -9.90
N ALA A 364 -20.83 40.12 -11.09
CA ALA A 364 -19.86 40.25 -12.16
C ALA A 364 -18.70 41.18 -11.77
N GLN A 365 -17.47 40.80 -12.14
CA GLN A 365 -16.32 41.71 -12.14
C GLN A 365 -16.38 42.64 -13.36
N PRO A 366 -16.09 43.94 -13.23
CA PRO A 366 -15.95 44.83 -14.37
C PRO A 366 -14.61 44.64 -15.07
N ALA A 367 -14.66 44.66 -16.41
CA ALA A 367 -13.51 44.58 -17.30
C ALA A 367 -12.60 45.80 -17.16
N ALA A 368 -11.29 45.57 -17.04
CA ALA A 368 -10.28 46.62 -17.18
C ALA A 368 -9.93 46.77 -18.67
N THR A 369 -10.25 47.94 -19.22
CA THR A 369 -9.73 48.44 -20.50
C THR A 369 -8.31 48.97 -20.34
N SER A 370 -7.49 48.70 -21.34
CA SER A 370 -6.15 49.22 -21.58
C SER A 370 -6.09 50.74 -21.72
N ALA A 371 -5.00 51.33 -21.23
CA ALA A 371 -4.33 52.49 -21.79
C ALA A 371 -2.82 52.24 -21.72
#